data_AF-A0AAE0APR5-F1
#
_entry.id   AF-A0AAE0APR5-F1
#
_cell.length_a   1.000
_cell.length_b   1.000
_cell.length_c   1.000
_cell.angle_alpha   90.00
_cell.angle_beta   90.00
_cell.angle_gamma   90.00
#
_symmetry.space_group_name_H-M   'P 1'
#
loop_
_entity.id
_entity.type
_entity.pdbx_description
1 polymer ?
#
loop_
_entity_poly.entity_id
_entity_poly.type
_entity_poly.pdbx_seq_one_letter_code
_entity_poly.pdbx_strand_id
1 'polypeptide(L)'
;MVEFQKANEMRVGSNGAAASTVIRWRPPTANVYKLNTDAALDVGRGIVGVGAIIRNHQGHVMGSTSQRLEATFSPKEAEAMAILRGIEFAVGSGLMPVVIESDSLGVVNLINLGAPNLMEIGLICKDVEIRICEGGVTFGL
;
A
#
# COMPACT_ATOMS: atom_id res chain seq x y z
N MET A 1 -3.39 -12.20 10.61
CA MET A 1 -4.52 -12.47 9.68
C MET A 1 -5.87 -12.01 10.22
N VAL A 2 -6.12 -12.03 11.54
CA VAL A 2 -7.40 -11.60 12.14
C VAL A 2 -7.56 -10.06 12.17
N GLU A 3 -6.48 -9.30 12.28
CA GLU A 3 -6.54 -7.84 12.42
C GLU A 3 -7.00 -7.11 11.14
N PHE A 4 -6.64 -7.62 9.96
CA PHE A 4 -7.04 -7.03 8.67
C PHE A 4 -8.56 -7.15 8.41
N GLN A 5 -9.20 -8.22 8.87
CA GLN A 5 -10.67 -8.36 8.79
C GLN A 5 -11.37 -7.43 9.79
N LYS A 6 -10.84 -7.32 11.03
CA LYS A 6 -11.41 -6.47 12.08
C LYS A 6 -11.41 -4.97 11.74
N ALA A 7 -10.40 -4.48 11.03
CA ALA A 7 -10.33 -3.08 10.61
C ALA A 7 -11.43 -2.69 9.61
N ASN A 8 -11.99 -3.65 8.86
CA ASN A 8 -13.07 -3.41 7.90
C ASN A 8 -14.48 -3.51 8.51
N GLU A 9 -14.65 -4.22 9.64
CA GLU A 9 -15.95 -4.42 10.28
C GLU A 9 -16.36 -3.28 11.24
N MET A 10 -15.40 -2.49 11.73
CA MET A 10 -15.65 -1.44 12.73
C MET A 10 -16.27 -0.13 12.18
N ARG A 11 -16.58 -0.03 10.88
CA ARG A 11 -17.11 1.19 10.24
C ARG A 11 -18.64 1.33 10.24
N VAL A 12 -19.37 0.46 10.94
CA VAL A 12 -20.84 0.52 10.99
C VAL A 12 -21.35 0.79 12.42
N GLY A 13 -21.72 2.05 12.69
CA GLY A 13 -22.44 2.55 13.88
C GLY A 13 -21.54 3.36 14.84
N SER A 14 -21.87 4.56 15.33
CA SER A 14 -23.16 5.26 15.50
C SER A 14 -22.97 6.79 15.66
N ASN A 15 -24.03 7.55 15.35
CA ASN A 15 -24.12 9.03 15.36
C ASN A 15 -23.63 9.73 16.65
N GLY A 16 -22.75 10.72 16.46
CA GLY A 16 -22.37 11.75 17.44
C GLY A 16 -21.49 12.81 16.78
N ALA A 17 -21.79 14.09 16.97
CA ALA A 17 -21.30 15.23 16.19
C ALA A 17 -19.77 15.42 16.21
N ALA A 18 -19.11 14.88 15.20
CA ALA A 18 -18.05 15.52 14.44
C ALA A 18 -18.25 15.01 13.01
N ALA A 19 -18.16 15.86 11.98
CA ALA A 19 -18.20 15.40 10.60
C ALA A 19 -16.94 14.56 10.32
N SER A 20 -16.93 13.31 10.77
CA SER A 20 -15.97 12.31 10.34
C SER A 20 -16.30 12.05 8.89
N THR A 21 -15.52 12.65 7.99
CA THR A 21 -15.57 12.30 6.58
C THR A 21 -15.31 10.80 6.51
N VAL A 22 -16.38 10.00 6.36
CA VAL A 22 -16.25 8.56 6.19
C VAL A 22 -15.50 8.38 4.87
N ILE A 23 -14.21 8.08 4.94
CA ILE A 23 -13.41 7.74 3.77
C ILE A 23 -13.95 6.39 3.28
N ARG A 24 -14.89 6.46 2.34
CA ARG A 24 -15.48 5.28 1.71
C ARG A 24 -14.51 4.81 0.63
N TRP A 25 -14.16 3.53 0.67
CA TRP A 25 -13.40 2.88 -0.39
C TRP A 25 -14.07 3.14 -1.75
N ARG A 26 -13.28 3.55 -2.74
CA ARG A 26 -13.75 3.81 -4.10
C ARG A 26 -13.23 2.71 -5.02
N PRO A 27 -14.07 2.05 -5.83
CA PRO A 27 -13.57 1.11 -6.81
C PRO A 27 -12.69 1.81 -7.87
N PRO A 28 -11.70 1.11 -8.44
CA PRO A 28 -10.99 1.60 -9.62
C PRO A 28 -11.91 1.61 -10.84
N THR A 29 -11.46 2.24 -11.93
CA THR A 29 -12.11 2.12 -13.24
C THR A 29 -12.10 0.68 -13.75
N ALA A 30 -13.01 0.35 -14.67
CA ALA A 30 -13.04 -0.96 -15.29
C ALA A 30 -11.70 -1.30 -15.97
N ASN A 31 -11.31 -2.57 -15.93
CA ASN A 31 -10.02 -3.10 -16.42
C ASN A 31 -8.77 -2.56 -15.70
N VAL A 32 -8.95 -1.91 -14.55
CA VAL A 32 -7.87 -1.50 -13.65
C VAL A 32 -8.05 -2.19 -12.31
N TYR A 33 -6.94 -2.57 -11.68
CA TYR A 33 -6.94 -3.11 -10.34
C TYR A 33 -6.55 -2.05 -9.31
N LYS A 34 -6.99 -2.26 -8.08
CA LYS A 34 -6.63 -1.44 -6.93
C LYS A 34 -5.70 -2.22 -6.02
N LEU A 35 -4.49 -1.70 -5.83
CA LEU A 35 -3.47 -2.28 -4.96
C LEU A 35 -3.46 -1.48 -3.65
N ASN A 36 -4.00 -2.04 -2.58
CA ASN A 36 -3.87 -1.48 -1.24
C ASN A 36 -2.69 -2.14 -0.53
N THR A 37 -1.80 -1.35 0.06
CA THR A 37 -0.63 -1.84 0.81
C THR A 37 -0.64 -1.31 2.23
N ASP A 38 -0.01 -2.05 3.14
CA ASP A 38 0.10 -1.71 4.56
C ASP A 38 1.34 -2.39 5.16
N ALA A 39 1.93 -1.77 6.18
CA ALA A 39 3.05 -2.33 6.92
C ALA A 39 2.83 -2.32 8.43
N ALA A 40 3.33 -3.37 9.09
CA ALA A 40 3.31 -3.53 10.54
C ALA A 40 4.74 -3.66 11.07
N LEU A 41 5.05 -2.96 12.15
CA LEU A 41 6.36 -2.97 12.79
C LEU A 41 6.32 -3.68 14.15
N ASP A 42 7.24 -4.61 14.38
CA ASP A 42 7.56 -5.15 15.70
C ASP A 42 9.00 -4.78 16.04
N VAL A 43 9.16 -3.58 16.60
CA VAL A 43 10.46 -2.97 16.92
C VAL A 43 11.23 -3.80 17.95
N GLY A 44 10.54 -4.41 18.91
CA GLY A 44 11.16 -5.21 19.96
C GLY A 44 11.85 -6.47 19.44
N ARG A 45 11.43 -6.95 18.27
CA ARG A 45 11.98 -8.14 17.62
C ARG A 45 12.68 -7.86 16.29
N GLY A 46 12.74 -6.62 15.84
CA GLY A 46 13.37 -6.24 14.57
C GLY A 46 12.66 -6.85 13.35
N ILE A 47 11.33 -6.83 13.35
CA ILE A 47 10.51 -7.44 12.28
C ILE A 47 9.61 -6.40 11.64
N VAL A 48 9.48 -6.51 10.32
CA VAL A 48 8.49 -5.77 9.54
C VAL A 48 7.58 -6.77 8.84
N GLY A 49 6.28 -6.67 9.09
CA GLY A 49 5.26 -7.29 8.26
C GLY A 49 4.89 -6.33 7.13
N VAL A 50 4.86 -6.80 5.89
CA VAL A 50 4.32 -6.05 4.76
C VAL A 50 3.17 -6.83 4.14
N GLY A 51 2.12 -6.12 3.75
CA GLY A 51 0.91 -6.71 3.21
C GLY A 51 0.43 -5.96 1.98
N ALA A 52 -0.19 -6.69 1.06
CA ALA A 52 -0.87 -6.11 -0.08
C ALA A 52 -2.13 -6.91 -0.46
N ILE A 53 -3.15 -6.19 -0.94
CA ILE A 53 -4.37 -6.76 -1.49
C ILE A 53 -4.70 -6.09 -2.83
N ILE A 54 -5.05 -6.90 -3.82
CA ILE A 54 -5.42 -6.45 -5.16
C ILE A 54 -6.90 -6.71 -5.37
N ARG A 55 -7.66 -5.67 -5.72
CA ARG A 55 -9.10 -5.75 -6.00
C ARG A 55 -9.43 -5.27 -7.40
N ASN A 56 -10.45 -5.86 -8.03
CA ASN A 56 -10.99 -5.34 -9.29
C ASN A 56 -12.03 -4.22 -9.06
N HIS A 57 -12.55 -3.65 -10.16
CA HIS A 57 -13.57 -2.59 -10.14
C HIS A 57 -14.91 -3.00 -9.47
N GLN A 58 -15.18 -4.29 -9.29
CA GLN A 58 -16.36 -4.78 -8.58
C GLN A 58 -16.09 -4.99 -7.08
N GLY A 59 -14.85 -4.75 -6.62
CA GLY A 59 -14.42 -4.97 -5.24
C GLY A 59 -13.99 -6.41 -4.93
N HIS A 60 -14.02 -7.31 -5.92
CA HIS A 60 -13.54 -8.68 -5.75
C HIS A 60 -12.04 -8.71 -5.56
N VAL A 61 -11.58 -9.52 -4.60
CA VAL A 61 -10.15 -9.75 -4.35
C VAL A 61 -9.60 -10.66 -5.44
N MET A 62 -8.59 -10.18 -6.14
CA MET A 62 -7.92 -10.89 -7.24
C MET A 62 -6.60 -11.53 -6.78
N GLY A 63 -6.00 -10.99 -5.72
CA GLY A 63 -4.80 -11.51 -5.11
C GLY A 63 -4.49 -10.81 -3.79
N SER A 64 -3.72 -11.47 -2.93
CA SER A 64 -3.20 -10.87 -1.71
C SER A 64 -1.88 -11.52 -1.34
N THR A 65 -0.98 -10.75 -0.72
CA THR A 65 0.29 -11.26 -0.19
C THR A 65 0.56 -10.67 1.19
N SER A 66 1.30 -11.42 1.99
CA SER A 66 1.86 -10.96 3.26
C SER A 66 3.24 -11.57 3.43
N GLN A 67 4.21 -10.72 3.78
CA GLN A 67 5.61 -11.13 3.94
C GLN A 67 6.13 -10.61 5.27
N ARG A 68 7.00 -11.41 5.89
CA ARG A 68 7.75 -11.05 7.08
C ARG A 68 9.18 -10.76 6.66
N LEU A 69 9.69 -9.60 7.04
CA LEU A 69 11.05 -9.15 6.80
C LEU A 69 11.76 -9.01 8.15
N GLU A 70 13.00 -9.48 8.23
CA GLU A 70 13.88 -9.19 9.37
C GLU A 70 14.62 -7.89 9.07
N ALA A 71 14.13 -6.80 9.62
CA ALA A 71 14.59 -5.44 9.34
C ALA A 71 14.17 -4.48 10.45
N THR A 72 14.95 -3.42 10.64
CA THR A 72 14.65 -2.33 11.56
C THR A 72 14.31 -1.08 10.76
N PHE A 73 13.11 -1.05 10.18
CA PHE A 73 12.64 0.09 9.39
C PHE A 73 11.94 1.13 10.25
N SER A 74 12.07 2.38 9.85
CA SER A 74 11.12 3.42 10.23
C SER A 74 9.72 3.13 9.65
N PRO A 75 8.64 3.69 10.20
CA PRO A 75 7.30 3.55 9.64
C PRO A 75 7.21 3.90 8.14
N LYS A 76 7.93 4.94 7.71
CA LYS A 76 7.92 5.35 6.30
C LYS A 76 8.64 4.35 5.39
N GLU A 77 9.75 3.77 5.84
CA GLU A 77 10.48 2.74 5.08
C GLU A 77 9.68 1.46 4.98
N ALA A 78 8.98 1.08 6.05
CA ALA A 78 8.09 -0.08 6.05
C ALA A 78 6.96 0.09 5.04
N GLU A 79 6.32 1.26 5.01
CA GLU A 79 5.29 1.61 4.03
C GLU A 79 5.82 1.63 2.59
N ALA A 80 6.98 2.26 2.36
CA ALA A 80 7.62 2.26 1.04
C ALA A 80 7.96 0.84 0.57
N MET A 81 8.42 -0.02 1.47
CA MET A 81 8.69 -1.43 1.19
C MET A 81 7.40 -2.20 0.90
N ALA A 82 6.30 -1.92 1.61
CA ALA A 82 5.00 -2.53 1.33
C ALA A 82 4.50 -2.16 -0.08
N ILE A 83 4.66 -0.90 -0.49
CA ILE A 83 4.38 -0.46 -1.86
C ILE A 83 5.23 -1.23 -2.88
N LEU A 84 6.55 -1.29 -2.69
CA LEU A 84 7.46 -1.99 -3.59
C LEU A 84 7.09 -3.46 -3.76
N ARG A 85 6.89 -4.18 -2.64
CA ARG A 85 6.50 -5.60 -2.63
C ARG A 85 5.10 -5.81 -3.22
N GLY A 86 4.18 -4.86 -3.00
CA GLY A 86 2.85 -4.87 -3.60
C GLY A 86 2.91 -4.76 -5.13
N ILE A 87 3.73 -3.86 -5.67
CA ILE A 87 3.92 -3.70 -7.13
C ILE A 87 4.55 -4.97 -7.72
N GLU A 88 5.60 -5.49 -7.09
CA GLU A 88 6.24 -6.76 -7.47
C GLU A 88 5.25 -7.91 -7.54
N PHE A 89 4.38 -8.02 -6.53
CA PHE A 89 3.35 -9.03 -6.49
C PHE A 89 2.31 -8.86 -7.61
N ALA A 90 1.89 -7.63 -7.90
CA ALA A 90 0.95 -7.35 -8.99
C ALA A 90 1.52 -7.74 -10.35
N VAL A 91 2.78 -7.35 -10.62
CA VAL A 91 3.49 -7.70 -11.86
C VAL A 91 3.66 -9.22 -11.98
N GLY A 92 4.17 -9.87 -10.93
CA GLY A 92 4.37 -11.33 -10.93
C GLY A 92 3.08 -12.14 -11.06
N SER A 93 1.94 -11.56 -10.67
CA SER A 93 0.62 -12.19 -10.78
C SER A 93 -0.11 -11.87 -12.10
N GLY A 94 0.46 -11.02 -12.97
CA GLY A 94 -0.21 -10.55 -14.19
C GLY A 94 -1.42 -9.64 -13.93
N LEU A 95 -1.52 -9.04 -12.74
CA LEU A 95 -2.64 -8.20 -12.32
C LEU A 95 -2.31 -6.72 -12.56
N MET A 96 -2.19 -6.35 -13.83
CA MET A 96 -1.87 -5.00 -14.30
C MET A 96 -2.95 -4.49 -15.27
N PRO A 97 -3.18 -3.17 -15.38
CA PRO A 97 -2.58 -2.08 -14.61
C PRO A 97 -3.17 -1.94 -13.19
N VAL A 98 -2.43 -1.28 -12.30
CA VAL A 98 -2.83 -1.01 -10.91
C VAL A 98 -2.87 0.48 -10.57
N VAL A 99 -3.82 0.83 -9.69
CA VAL A 99 -3.87 2.08 -8.93
C VAL A 99 -3.53 1.76 -7.48
N ILE A 100 -2.46 2.35 -6.96
CA ILE A 100 -1.96 2.14 -5.61
C ILE A 100 -2.69 3.06 -4.64
N GLU A 101 -3.16 2.51 -3.53
CA GLU A 101 -3.61 3.25 -2.36
C GLU A 101 -2.74 2.87 -1.16
N SER A 102 -2.03 3.86 -0.62
CA SER A 102 -1.29 3.75 0.65
C SER A 102 -1.81 4.83 1.59
N ASP A 103 -1.85 4.54 2.88
CA ASP A 103 -2.24 5.49 3.93
C ASP A 103 -1.12 6.50 4.25
N SER A 104 0.08 6.28 3.72
CA SER A 104 1.26 7.10 3.97
C SER A 104 1.43 8.18 2.89
N LEU A 105 0.71 9.30 3.08
CA LEU A 105 0.85 10.49 2.22
C LEU A 105 2.32 10.95 2.11
N GLY A 106 3.10 10.80 3.19
CA GLY A 106 4.52 11.15 3.20
C GLY A 106 5.34 10.31 2.20
N VAL A 107 5.07 9.01 2.12
CA VAL A 107 5.76 8.10 1.19
C VAL A 107 5.32 8.36 -0.25
N VAL A 108 4.02 8.51 -0.47
CA VAL A 108 3.47 8.87 -1.80
C VAL A 108 4.11 10.17 -2.32
N ASN A 109 4.23 11.19 -1.47
CA ASN A 109 4.89 12.44 -1.84
C ASN A 109 6.38 12.26 -2.12
N LEU A 110 7.09 11.45 -1.32
CA LEU A 110 8.52 11.19 -1.55
C LEU A 110 8.76 10.48 -2.90
N ILE A 111 7.91 9.53 -3.26
CA ILE A 111 7.99 8.82 -4.55
C ILE A 111 7.65 9.78 -5.71
N ASN A 112 6.58 10.58 -5.57
CA ASN A 112 6.16 11.49 -6.64
C ASN A 112 7.13 12.66 -6.89
N LEU A 113 7.80 13.14 -5.84
CA LEU A 113 8.72 14.28 -5.93
C LEU A 113 10.16 13.88 -6.25
N GLY A 114 10.48 12.58 -6.21
CA GLY A 114 11.84 12.07 -6.36
C GLY A 114 12.66 12.25 -5.09
N ALA A 115 12.63 11.26 -4.19
CA ALA A 115 13.37 11.33 -2.94
C ALA A 115 14.89 11.43 -3.21
N PRO A 116 15.65 12.28 -2.47
CA PRO A 116 17.09 12.36 -2.66
C PRO A 116 17.77 11.03 -2.28
N ASN A 117 18.64 10.52 -3.17
CA ASN A 117 19.36 9.25 -3.04
C ASN A 117 20.20 9.08 -1.75
N LEU A 118 20.39 10.16 -0.97
CA LEU A 118 21.19 10.18 0.26
C LEU A 118 20.43 9.76 1.52
N MET A 119 19.11 9.55 1.44
CA MET A 119 18.30 9.04 2.55
C MET A 119 18.13 7.52 2.40
N GLU A 120 18.08 6.78 3.51
CA GLU A 120 17.90 5.31 3.53
C GLU A 120 16.59 4.88 2.82
N ILE A 121 15.50 5.59 3.09
CA ILE A 121 14.23 5.47 2.34
C ILE A 121 14.36 5.82 0.84
N GLY A 122 15.34 6.64 0.47
CA GLY A 122 15.55 7.10 -0.90
C GLY A 122 15.86 5.96 -1.86
N LEU A 123 16.56 4.92 -1.40
CA LEU A 123 16.83 3.72 -2.21
C LEU A 123 15.54 2.94 -2.51
N ILE A 124 14.69 2.75 -1.49
CA ILE A 124 13.40 2.05 -1.66
C ILE A 124 12.48 2.87 -2.58
N CYS A 125 12.38 4.18 -2.37
CA CYS A 125 11.62 5.06 -3.25
C CYS A 125 12.13 4.98 -4.69
N LYS A 126 13.45 4.90 -4.89
CA LYS A 126 14.03 4.80 -6.22
C LYS A 126 13.65 3.51 -6.93
N ASP A 127 13.66 2.39 -6.21
CA ASP A 127 13.20 1.11 -6.74
C ASP A 127 11.71 1.17 -7.12
N VAL A 128 10.87 1.82 -6.29
CA VAL A 128 9.45 2.03 -6.60
C VAL A 128 9.28 2.89 -7.86
N GLU A 129 10.02 3.98 -8.00
CA GLU A 129 10.01 4.83 -9.20
C GLU A 129 10.34 4.04 -10.47
N ILE A 130 11.35 3.16 -10.41
CA ILE A 130 11.72 2.32 -11.56
C ILE A 130 10.53 1.45 -11.99
N ARG A 131 9.84 0.81 -11.04
CA ARG A 131 8.67 -0.03 -11.35
C ARG A 131 7.47 0.77 -11.85
N ILE A 132 7.34 2.03 -11.43
CA ILE A 132 6.32 2.92 -11.97
C ILE A 132 6.62 3.27 -13.44
N CYS A 133 7.88 3.55 -13.76
CA CYS A 133 8.32 3.85 -15.12
C CYS A 133 8.19 2.67 -16.10
N GLU A 134 8.22 1.44 -15.62
CA GLU A 134 7.96 0.22 -16.43
C GLU A 134 6.51 0.14 -16.93
N GLY A 135 5.62 1.01 -16.43
CA GLY A 135 4.27 1.27 -16.96
C GLY A 135 3.15 0.54 -16.22
N GLY A 136 1.93 1.06 -16.35
CA GLY A 136 0.73 0.43 -15.78
C GLY A 136 0.57 0.54 -14.26
N VAL A 137 1.37 1.37 -13.59
CA VAL A 137 1.26 1.66 -12.16
C VAL A 137 0.96 3.16 -11.98
N THR A 138 -0.04 3.50 -11.18
CA THR A 138 -0.39 4.89 -10.83
C THR A 138 -0.80 4.98 -9.36
N PHE A 139 -0.71 6.15 -8.73
CA PHE A 139 -1.26 6.38 -7.38
C PHE A 139 -2.71 6.88 -7.47
N GLY A 140 -3.58 6.33 -6.62
CA GLY A 140 -4.94 6.80 -6.40
C GLY A 140 -4.98 7.85 -5.30
N LEU A 141 -5.73 8.94 -5.53
CA LEU A 141 -6.06 9.93 -4.50
C LEU A 141 -7.21 9.47 -3.60
#